data_AF-A0A1S1Y360-F1
#
_entry.id   AF-A0A1S1Y360-F1
#
_cell.length_a   1.000
_cell.length_b   1.000
_cell.length_c   1.000
_cell.angle_alpha   90.00
_cell.angle_beta   90.00
_cell.angle_gamma   90.00
#
_symmetry.space_group_name_H-M   'P 1'
#
loop_
_entity.id
_entity.type
_entity.pdbx_description
1 polymer ?
#
loop_
_entity_poly.entity_id
_entity_poly.type
_entity_poly.pdbx_seq_one_letter_code
_entity_poly.pdbx_strand_id
1 'polypeptide(L)'
;MQHRIYERLISAPAPTKTLEQLLNNLNDVGRFYEAYPEEEAVQGLVSHMREFMAPSLRRQVVAHLSHGGVGMKTIVRTAVRRLKELT
;
A
#
# COMPACT_ATOMS: atom_id res chain seq x y z
N MET A 1 -20.77 -40.09 -4.50
CA MET A 1 -19.34 -39.72 -4.65
C MET A 1 -19.22 -38.61 -5.69
N GLN A 2 -19.35 -37.34 -5.29
CA GLN A 2 -19.10 -36.19 -6.17
C GLN A 2 -18.14 -35.22 -5.49
N HIS A 3 -16.87 -35.63 -5.50
CA HIS A 3 -15.72 -34.90 -4.97
C HIS A 3 -15.18 -33.89 -6.00
N ARG A 4 -16.06 -33.20 -6.76
CA ARG A 4 -15.67 -32.34 -7.91
C ARG A 4 -15.99 -30.85 -7.75
N ILE A 5 -16.43 -30.43 -6.57
CA ILE A 5 -16.75 -29.02 -6.28
C ILE A 5 -15.66 -28.29 -5.49
N TYR A 6 -14.70 -29.00 -4.88
CA TYR A 6 -13.61 -28.37 -4.12
C TYR A 6 -12.37 -28.03 -4.97
N GLU A 7 -12.14 -28.69 -6.11
CA GLU A 7 -10.95 -28.44 -6.94
C GLU A 7 -11.02 -27.13 -7.75
N ARG A 8 -12.20 -26.55 -7.92
CA ARG A 8 -12.39 -25.32 -8.72
C ARG A 8 -12.17 -24.02 -7.93
N LEU A 9 -12.07 -24.10 -6.60
CA LEU A 9 -11.90 -22.93 -5.73
C LEU A 9 -10.43 -22.52 -5.53
N ILE A 10 -9.46 -23.28 -6.07
CA ILE A 10 -8.01 -23.00 -5.92
C ILE A 10 -7.38 -22.47 -7.24
N SER A 11 -8.18 -22.22 -8.28
CA SER A 11 -7.68 -21.80 -9.61
C SER A 11 -8.04 -20.38 -10.04
N ALA A 12 -8.84 -19.63 -9.27
CA ALA A 12 -9.04 -18.21 -9.55
C ALA A 12 -7.80 -17.44 -9.03
N PRO A 13 -7.15 -16.57 -9.83
CA PRO A 13 -6.14 -15.68 -9.27
C PRO A 13 -6.81 -14.89 -8.15
N ALA A 14 -6.20 -14.88 -6.97
CA ALA A 14 -6.68 -14.06 -5.85
C ALA A 14 -6.92 -12.63 -6.38
N PRO A 15 -8.01 -11.95 -5.95
CA PRO A 15 -8.31 -10.62 -6.44
C PRO A 15 -7.08 -9.73 -6.20
N THR A 16 -6.45 -9.28 -7.30
CA THR A 16 -5.29 -8.40 -7.21
C THR A 16 -5.80 -7.06 -6.70
N LYS A 17 -5.24 -6.59 -5.57
CA LYS A 17 -5.60 -5.29 -5.00
C LYS A 17 -5.39 -4.20 -6.05
N THR A 18 -6.44 -3.46 -6.38
CA THR A 18 -6.34 -2.35 -7.33
C THR A 18 -5.51 -1.22 -6.71
N LEU A 19 -4.94 -0.35 -7.55
CA LEU A 19 -4.17 0.80 -7.07
C LEU A 19 -5.04 1.72 -6.19
N GLU A 20 -6.29 1.95 -6.56
CA GLU A 20 -7.22 2.76 -5.76
C GLU A 20 -7.44 2.17 -4.36
N GLN A 21 -7.74 0.87 -4.27
CA GLN A 21 -7.86 0.18 -2.97
C GLN A 21 -6.56 0.23 -2.17
N LEU A 22 -5.41 0.15 -2.84
CA LEU A 22 -4.12 0.28 -2.17
C LEU A 22 -3.93 1.68 -1.58
N LEU A 23 -4.26 2.73 -2.33
CA LEU A 23 -4.16 4.11 -1.87
C LEU A 23 -5.15 4.43 -0.75
N ASN A 24 -6.39 3.93 -0.83
CA ASN A 24 -7.38 4.09 0.23
C ASN A 24 -6.87 3.51 1.55
N ASN A 25 -6.37 2.27 1.53
CA ASN A 25 -5.80 1.67 2.73
C ASN A 25 -4.57 2.44 3.24
N LEU A 26 -3.70 2.94 2.35
CA LEU A 26 -2.55 3.75 2.78
C LEU A 26 -2.98 5.09 3.40
N ASN A 27 -4.04 5.71 2.89
CA ASN A 27 -4.59 6.94 3.45
C ASN A 27 -5.25 6.70 4.82
N ASP A 28 -5.85 5.53 5.03
CA ASP A 28 -6.43 5.14 6.31
C ASP A 28 -5.34 4.88 7.35
N VAL A 29 -4.29 4.14 6.98
CA VAL A 29 -3.12 3.94 7.85
C VAL A 29 -2.39 5.27 8.10
N GLY A 30 -2.25 6.12 7.08
CA GLY A 30 -1.67 7.45 7.24
C GLY A 30 -2.44 8.30 8.26
N ARG A 31 -3.78 8.23 8.26
CA ARG A 31 -4.62 8.91 9.25
C ARG A 31 -4.33 8.47 10.69
N PHE A 32 -4.00 7.20 10.90
CA PHE A 32 -3.59 6.73 12.23
C PHE A 32 -2.31 7.43 12.72
N TYR A 33 -1.34 7.64 11.82
CA TYR A 33 -0.08 8.31 12.15
C TYR A 33 -0.20 9.84 12.28
N GLU A 34 -1.26 10.47 11.78
CA GLU A 34 -1.48 11.92 11.91
C GLU A 34 -1.60 12.40 13.38
N ALA A 35 -1.80 11.49 14.34
CA ALA A 35 -1.80 11.81 15.77
C ALA A 35 -0.38 12.06 16.35
N TYR A 36 0.68 11.71 15.63
CA TYR A 36 2.07 11.86 16.04
C TYR A 36 2.71 13.11 15.41
N PRO A 37 3.83 13.62 15.96
CA PRO A 37 4.64 14.64 15.31
C PRO A 37 5.02 14.26 13.87
N GLU A 38 5.09 15.23 12.96
CA GLU A 38 5.17 14.99 11.51
C GLU A 38 6.29 14.01 11.10
N GLU A 39 7.52 14.20 11.61
CA GLU A 39 8.64 13.31 11.28
C GLU A 39 8.42 11.88 11.77
N GLU A 40 7.93 11.72 13.00
CA GLU A 40 7.61 10.41 13.58
C GLU A 40 6.47 9.73 12.81
N ALA A 41 5.45 10.50 12.43
CA ALA A 41 4.32 10.03 11.66
C ALA A 41 4.76 9.49 10.27
N VAL A 42 5.60 10.26 9.57
CA VAL A 42 6.15 9.87 8.27
C VAL A 42 7.05 8.63 8.41
N GLN A 43 7.96 8.62 9.39
CA GLN A 43 8.86 7.49 9.62
C GLN A 43 8.10 6.21 9.99
N GLY A 44 7.06 6.34 10.82
CA GLY A 44 6.17 5.24 11.21
C GLY A 44 5.45 4.65 9.99
N LEU A 45 4.88 5.50 9.14
CA LEU A 45 4.21 5.06 7.91
C LEU A 45 5.18 4.39 6.93
N VAL A 46 6.39 4.95 6.72
CA VAL A 46 7.42 4.32 5.88
C VAL A 46 7.78 2.93 6.39
N SER A 47 7.96 2.78 7.70
CA SER A 47 8.28 1.51 8.34
C SER A 47 7.15 0.49 8.15
N HIS A 48 5.90 0.90 8.38
CA HIS A 48 4.72 0.08 8.13
C HIS A 48 4.65 -0.40 6.68
N MET A 49 4.89 0.49 5.71
CA MET A 49 4.94 0.13 4.29
C MET A 49 6.05 -0.89 3.99
N ARG A 50 7.21 -0.80 4.64
CA ARG A 50 8.32 -1.74 4.42
C ARG A 50 8.05 -3.12 5.01
N GLU A 51 7.41 -3.17 6.17
CA GLU A 51 7.14 -4.41 6.91
C GLU A 51 5.94 -5.17 6.34
N PHE A 52 4.85 -4.47 6.02
CA PHE A 52 3.57 -5.10 5.68
C PHE A 52 3.21 -5.08 4.18
N MET A 53 4.02 -4.43 3.32
CA MET A 53 3.77 -4.44 1.87
C MET A 53 4.83 -5.22 1.10
N ALA A 54 4.35 -6.07 0.19
CA ALA A 54 5.19 -6.75 -0.78
C ALA A 54 5.98 -5.75 -1.65
N PRO A 55 7.23 -6.06 -2.05
CA PRO A 55 8.06 -5.16 -2.86
C PRO A 55 7.44 -4.73 -4.20
N SER A 56 6.58 -5.56 -4.80
CA SER A 56 5.85 -5.22 -6.03
C SER A 56 4.81 -4.12 -5.80
N LEU A 57 4.07 -4.16 -4.69
CA LEU A 57 3.10 -3.12 -4.33
C LEU A 57 3.79 -1.80 -4.00
N ARG A 58 4.93 -1.83 -3.30
CA ARG A 58 5.74 -0.62 -3.06
C ARG A 58 6.13 0.06 -4.36
N ARG A 59 6.60 -0.71 -5.35
CA ARG A 59 6.94 -0.20 -6.68
C ARG A 59 5.74 0.43 -7.39
N GLN A 60 4.55 -0.17 -7.30
CA GLN A 60 3.33 0.40 -7.87
C GLN A 60 2.99 1.78 -7.28
N VAL A 61 3.07 1.91 -5.95
CA VAL A 61 2.77 3.18 -5.27
C VAL A 61 3.81 4.25 -5.59
N VAL A 62 5.09 3.89 -5.63
CA VAL A 62 6.17 4.80 -6.05
C VAL A 62 6.02 5.24 -7.52
N ALA A 63 5.61 4.32 -8.40
CA ALA A 63 5.31 4.65 -9.79
C ALA A 63 4.13 5.64 -9.88
N HIS A 64 3.07 5.43 -9.09
CA HIS A 64 1.93 6.36 -9.03
C HIS A 64 2.32 7.77 -8.57
N LEU A 65 3.24 7.87 -7.59
CA LEU A 65 3.78 9.17 -7.16
C LEU A 65 4.45 9.91 -8.31
N SER A 66 5.16 9.20 -9.20
CA SER A 66 5.81 9.79 -10.38
C SER A 66 4.81 10.34 -11.41
N HIS A 67 3.55 9.89 -11.36
CA HIS A 67 2.45 10.39 -12.20
C HIS A 67 1.58 11.45 -11.48
N GLY A 68 2.08 12.05 -10.40
CA GLY A 68 1.42 13.13 -9.65
C GLY A 68 0.74 12.68 -8.35
N GLY A 69 0.64 11.37 -8.09
CA GLY A 69 0.15 10.85 -6.81
C GLY A 69 -1.30 11.23 -6.49
N VAL A 70 -2.17 11.28 -7.51
CA VAL A 70 -3.60 11.59 -7.32
C VAL A 70 -4.22 10.61 -6.33
N GLY A 71 -5.03 11.12 -5.40
CA GLY A 71 -5.65 10.31 -4.36
C GLY A 71 -4.77 10.00 -3.15
N MET A 72 -3.49 10.41 -3.12
CA MET A 72 -2.67 10.30 -1.91
C MET A 72 -2.90 11.48 -0.96
N LYS A 73 -3.09 11.23 0.33
CA LYS A 73 -2.99 12.28 1.36
C LYS A 73 -1.56 12.81 1.49
N THR A 74 -1.40 14.00 2.09
CA THR A 74 -0.09 14.66 2.25
C THR A 74 0.93 13.75 2.94
N ILE A 75 0.58 13.17 4.09
CA ILE A 75 1.45 12.23 4.82
C ILE A 75 1.86 11.02 3.97
N VAL A 76 0.93 10.48 3.17
CA VAL A 76 1.20 9.35 2.27
C VAL A 76 2.16 9.76 1.16
N ARG A 77 1.99 10.94 0.55
CA ARG A 77 2.94 11.44 -0.48
C ARG A 77 4.35 11.59 0.08
N THR A 78 4.48 12.16 1.28
CA THR A 78 5.77 12.35 1.94
C THR A 78 6.41 11.00 2.26
N ALA A 79 5.65 10.06 2.84
CA ALA A 79 6.14 8.73 3.13
C ALA A 79 6.54 7.95 1.87
N VAL A 80 5.77 8.02 0.78
CA VAL A 80 6.11 7.35 -0.49
C VAL A 80 7.36 7.97 -1.13
N ARG A 81 7.54 9.29 -1.03
CA ARG A 81 8.77 9.96 -1.48
C ARG A 81 9.98 9.45 -0.69
N ARG A 82 9.85 9.37 0.64
CA ARG A 82 10.90 8.83 1.51
C ARG A 82 11.18 7.36 1.23
N LEU A 83 10.14 6.56 0.98
CA LEU A 83 10.29 5.17 0.61
C LEU A 83 11.09 4.99 -0.69
N LYS A 84 10.85 5.84 -1.70
CA LYS A 84 11.60 5.85 -2.97
C LYS A 84 13.10 6.12 -2.76
N GLU A 85 13.47 6.92 -1.78
CA GLU A 85 14.88 7.21 -1.46
C GLU A 85 15.60 6.03 -0.79
N LEU A 86 14.83 5.09 -0.21
CA LEU A 86 15.34 3.95 0.57
C LEU A 86 15.39 2.64 -0.23
N THR A 87 14.88 2.61 -1.46
CA THR A 87 14.78 1.42 -2.33
C THR A 87 15.47 1.64 -3.65
#